data_AF-A0A1Y1BX32-F1
#
_entry.id   AF-A0A1Y1BX32-F1
#
_cell.length_a   1.000
_cell.length_b   1.000
_cell.length_c   1.000
_cell.angle_alpha   90.00
_cell.angle_beta   90.00
_cell.angle_gamma   90.00
#
_symmetry.space_group_name_H-M   'P 1'
#
loop_
_entity.id
_entity.type
_entity.pdbx_description
1 polymer ?
#
loop_
_entity_poly.entity_id
_entity_poly.type
_entity_poly.pdbx_seq_one_letter_code
_entity_poly.pdbx_strand_id
1 'polypeptide(L)'
;MSDTTTLHYLDYAATTPADPRVIEAMTACLGFDGIFGNPASSSHAAGRVAREQVERARAQVAALIGADADEIVWTSGATESNNLALKGYAEAATDKRHLITSRLEHKAILDTMANLSKRGMSVSFLTPTRDGEITADAVAAAIGPDTGLVSLMLVNNEIGTLTDIAAIAHIVHAAGALLHVDAAQALGKTPIDVRALGIDMMSMSAHKVYGPKGIGALFVRRDIAARIAPQIHGGGHERGLRSGTLATHQIVGMGVACELAAEKLDGEAVRIAALGARLTDALLALGDVTQNAAAARRIPHTLSLTVNAPGFFPFMLGEALAVSSTSACNSTSGAPSHVLTAIGLDAETAGRTVRVSFGRFTTEQDVDFAIACFRKAIEQCRATASSGFSASRQITPADLKAIRNAGFRSVICNRPDGEGDDQPAFDEIAAAARELGLEARYLPVERDRIGDAEVDAFGALVDSLQKPVLAYCRSGSRSGMLWNRLSSRRTA
;
A
#
# COMPACT_ATOMS: atom_id res chain seq x y z
N MET A 1 -1.81 17.87 -15.34
CA MET A 1 -3.11 17.71 -14.66
C MET A 1 -3.91 18.96 -14.98
N SER A 2 -4.98 18.83 -15.76
CA SER A 2 -5.85 19.97 -16.09
C SER A 2 -6.67 20.39 -14.87
N ASP A 3 -7.01 21.67 -14.86
CA ASP A 3 -7.19 22.52 -13.68
C ASP A 3 -8.59 22.49 -13.03
N THR A 4 -9.25 21.33 -12.88
CA THR A 4 -10.64 21.32 -12.32
C THR A 4 -11.10 20.14 -11.46
N THR A 5 -10.28 19.12 -11.19
CA THR A 5 -10.71 18.03 -10.28
C THR A 5 -9.77 17.93 -9.09
N THR A 6 -10.25 18.32 -7.90
CA THR A 6 -9.55 18.10 -6.63
C THR A 6 -9.31 16.59 -6.43
N LEU A 7 -8.05 16.20 -6.30
CA LEU A 7 -7.68 14.81 -6.03
C LEU A 7 -7.87 14.51 -4.54
N HIS A 8 -8.72 13.54 -4.22
CA HIS A 8 -8.91 13.06 -2.85
C HIS A 8 -7.94 11.91 -2.57
N TYR A 9 -6.85 12.20 -1.87
CA TYR A 9 -5.77 11.24 -1.63
C TYR A 9 -5.99 10.44 -0.35
N LEU A 10 -6.26 9.13 -0.48
CA LEU A 10 -6.43 8.16 0.61
C LEU A 10 -5.51 6.94 0.44
N ASP A 11 -4.29 7.17 -0.05
CA ASP A 11 -3.25 6.14 -0.25
C ASP A 11 -1.94 6.46 0.52
N TYR A 12 -2.07 7.07 1.70
CA TYR A 12 -0.94 7.45 2.57
C TYR A 12 -0.02 6.27 2.97
N ALA A 13 -0.52 5.04 2.99
CA ALA A 13 0.30 3.85 3.24
C ALA A 13 1.27 3.55 2.08
N ALA A 14 0.98 3.97 0.85
CA ALA A 14 1.92 3.90 -0.27
C ALA A 14 3.00 4.97 -0.14
N THR A 15 2.61 6.23 0.04
CA THR A 15 3.53 7.32 0.34
C THR A 15 2.78 8.51 0.94
N THR A 16 3.46 9.32 1.73
CA THR A 16 2.90 10.57 2.24
C THR A 16 3.48 11.76 1.46
N PRO A 17 2.72 12.86 1.29
CA PRO A 17 3.33 14.14 0.91
C PRO A 17 4.31 14.59 1.99
N ALA A 18 5.39 15.25 1.58
CA ALA A 18 6.33 15.85 2.53
C ALA A 18 5.65 17.04 3.24
N ASP A 19 5.86 17.18 4.55
CA ASP A 19 5.37 18.35 5.29
C ASP A 19 6.03 19.62 4.75
N PRO A 20 5.32 20.75 4.59
CA PRO A 20 5.92 22.00 4.10
C PRO A 20 7.18 22.42 4.87
N ARG A 21 7.21 22.19 6.20
CA ARG A 21 8.38 22.50 7.05
C ARG A 21 9.57 21.59 6.76
N VAL A 22 9.31 20.34 6.35
CA VAL A 22 10.34 19.42 5.87
C VAL A 22 10.92 19.92 4.54
N ILE A 23 10.07 20.35 3.60
CA ILE A 23 10.50 20.88 2.29
C ILE A 23 11.41 22.10 2.46
N GLU A 24 11.02 23.02 3.35
CA GLU A 24 11.81 24.20 3.69
C GLU A 24 13.20 23.82 4.23
N ALA A 25 13.26 22.93 5.22
CA ALA A 25 14.51 22.46 5.80
C ALA A 25 15.43 21.74 4.78
N MET A 26 14.85 20.95 3.88
CA MET A 26 15.59 20.30 2.80
C MET A 26 16.18 21.33 1.83
N THR A 27 15.38 22.32 1.43
CA THR A 27 15.80 23.34 0.46
C THR A 27 16.96 24.18 0.98
N ALA A 28 16.97 24.48 2.28
CA ALA A 28 18.06 25.18 2.95
C ALA A 28 19.43 24.46 2.86
N CYS A 29 19.44 23.16 2.52
CA CYS A 29 20.66 22.37 2.38
C CYS A 29 21.19 22.27 0.93
N LEU A 30 20.49 22.83 -0.07
CA LEU A 30 20.81 22.60 -1.48
C LEU A 30 21.48 23.78 -2.19
N GLY A 31 21.08 25.02 -1.86
CA GLY A 31 21.54 26.23 -2.55
C GLY A 31 23.03 26.54 -2.30
N PHE A 32 23.63 27.36 -3.17
CA PHE A 32 25.00 27.86 -2.98
C PHE A 32 25.17 28.62 -1.66
N ASP A 33 24.14 29.38 -1.27
CA ASP A 33 24.08 30.09 0.02
C ASP A 33 23.59 29.18 1.17
N GLY A 34 23.35 27.90 0.90
CA GLY A 34 22.83 26.91 1.84
C GLY A 34 23.89 25.96 2.40
N ILE A 35 23.42 24.93 3.12
CA ILE A 35 24.29 23.92 3.77
C ILE A 35 24.62 22.78 2.79
N PHE A 36 25.27 23.11 1.66
CA PHE A 36 25.55 22.17 0.56
C PHE A 36 26.79 21.30 0.77
N GLY A 37 27.60 21.60 1.81
CA GLY A 37 28.90 20.94 2.02
C GLY A 37 28.78 19.42 2.20
N ASN A 38 29.83 18.69 1.80
CA ASN A 38 29.92 17.26 2.08
C ASN A 38 30.25 17.05 3.58
N PRO A 39 29.42 16.33 4.35
CA PRO A 39 29.65 16.12 5.78
C PRO A 39 30.90 15.28 6.10
N ALA A 40 31.46 14.56 5.11
CA ALA A 40 32.73 13.86 5.26
C ALA A 40 33.94 14.81 5.26
N SER A 41 33.79 16.06 4.80
CA SER A 41 34.88 17.04 4.74
C SER A 41 35.07 17.77 6.07
N SER A 42 36.03 17.32 6.89
CA SER A 42 36.33 17.95 8.20
C SER A 42 37.22 19.19 8.11
N SER A 43 37.94 19.37 7.01
CA SER A 43 38.98 20.40 6.84
C SER A 43 38.43 21.84 6.71
N HIS A 44 37.18 22.02 6.28
CA HIS A 44 36.59 23.34 6.05
C HIS A 44 35.21 23.50 6.69
N ALA A 45 34.78 24.76 6.88
CA ALA A 45 33.56 25.09 7.61
C ALA A 45 32.30 24.47 6.96
N ALA A 46 32.18 24.51 5.64
CA ALA A 46 31.00 23.97 4.95
C ALA A 46 30.72 22.49 5.26
N GLY A 47 31.77 21.65 5.35
CA GLY A 47 31.59 20.23 5.70
C GLY A 47 31.33 20.01 7.19
N ARG A 48 31.92 20.84 8.08
CA ARG A 48 31.61 20.81 9.52
C ARG A 48 30.15 21.18 9.81
N VAL A 49 29.63 22.24 9.19
CA VAL A 49 28.23 22.66 9.34
C VAL A 49 27.27 21.59 8.77
N ALA A 50 27.58 21.01 7.61
CA ALA A 50 26.77 19.90 7.07
C ALA A 50 26.73 18.68 8.00
N ARG A 51 27.87 18.33 8.60
CA ARG A 51 27.96 17.24 9.58
C ARG A 51 27.14 17.53 10.84
N GLU A 52 27.15 18.76 11.34
CA GLU A 52 26.30 19.17 12.47
C GLU A 52 24.81 18.97 12.17
N GLN A 53 24.36 19.28 10.95
CA GLN A 53 22.96 19.04 10.55
C GLN A 53 22.63 17.54 10.45
N VAL A 54 23.55 16.73 9.92
CA VAL A 54 23.39 15.27 9.89
C VAL A 54 23.26 14.69 11.29
N GLU A 55 24.12 15.10 12.23
CA GLU A 55 24.07 14.60 13.61
C GLU A 55 22.85 15.12 14.38
N ARG A 56 22.39 16.34 14.11
CA ARG A 56 21.10 16.84 14.63
C ARG A 56 19.93 15.98 14.15
N ALA A 57 19.86 15.71 12.85
CA ALA A 57 18.82 14.85 12.30
C ALA A 57 18.86 13.43 12.88
N ARG A 58 20.07 12.92 13.14
CA ARG A 58 20.29 11.62 13.78
C ARG A 58 19.70 11.58 15.18
N ALA A 59 19.94 12.64 15.98
CA ALA A 59 19.36 12.79 17.30
C ALA A 59 17.82 12.91 17.27
N GLN A 60 17.25 13.61 16.29
CA GLN A 60 15.79 13.71 16.13
C GLN A 60 15.14 12.36 15.83
N VAL A 61 15.73 11.56 14.94
CA VAL A 61 15.27 10.19 14.65
C VAL A 61 15.38 9.31 15.89
N ALA A 62 16.51 9.35 16.58
CA ALA A 62 16.75 8.54 17.77
C ALA A 62 15.79 8.87 18.93
N ALA A 63 15.53 10.17 19.15
CA ALA A 63 14.61 10.64 20.18
C ALA A 63 13.17 10.14 19.97
N LEU A 64 12.69 10.07 18.72
CA LEU A 64 11.35 9.57 18.40
C LEU A 64 11.14 8.10 18.81
N ILE A 65 12.22 7.32 18.88
CA ILE A 65 12.16 5.87 19.09
C ILE A 65 12.81 5.41 20.41
N GLY A 66 13.25 6.34 21.26
CA GLY A 66 13.94 6.03 22.51
C GLY A 66 15.33 5.39 22.34
N ALA A 67 16.04 5.69 21.25
CA ALA A 67 17.39 5.18 20.98
C ALA A 67 18.48 6.23 21.26
N ASP A 68 19.75 5.78 21.29
CA ASP A 68 20.88 6.70 21.21
C ASP A 68 21.12 7.09 19.74
N ALA A 69 21.50 8.35 19.48
CA ALA A 69 21.80 8.82 18.12
C ALA A 69 22.84 7.95 17.42
N ASP A 70 23.78 7.46 18.20
CA ASP A 70 24.92 6.66 17.79
C ASP A 70 24.50 5.24 17.30
N GLU A 71 23.26 4.83 17.53
CA GLU A 71 22.68 3.55 17.06
C GLU A 71 21.92 3.67 15.73
N ILE A 72 21.82 4.88 15.19
CA ILE A 72 21.12 5.14 13.93
C ILE A 72 22.12 5.07 12.76
N VAL A 73 21.81 4.22 11.78
CA VAL A 73 22.54 4.08 10.51
C VAL A 73 21.69 4.61 9.37
N TRP A 74 22.20 5.59 8.61
CA TRP A 74 21.48 6.13 7.45
C TRP A 74 21.47 5.16 6.26
N THR A 75 20.31 5.05 5.61
CA THR A 75 20.11 4.22 4.41
C THR A 75 19.26 4.99 3.39
N SER A 76 19.08 4.46 2.17
CA SER A 76 18.17 5.06 1.18
C SER A 76 16.67 4.78 1.43
N GLY A 77 16.31 4.02 2.47
CA GLY A 77 14.93 3.69 2.77
C GLY A 77 14.76 2.40 3.57
N ALA A 78 13.50 2.07 3.91
CA ALA A 78 13.19 0.82 4.62
C ALA A 78 13.59 -0.43 3.83
N THR A 79 13.51 -0.41 2.48
CA THR A 79 13.97 -1.54 1.66
C THR A 79 15.44 -1.84 1.84
N GLU A 80 16.31 -0.81 1.81
CA GLU A 80 17.75 -0.97 2.07
C GLU A 80 17.99 -1.38 3.52
N SER A 81 17.28 -0.77 4.48
CA SER A 81 17.40 -1.09 5.91
C SER A 81 17.07 -2.56 6.21
N ASN A 82 15.95 -3.05 5.68
CA ASN A 82 15.54 -4.45 5.76
C ASN A 82 16.60 -5.37 5.15
N ASN A 83 17.16 -5.00 3.99
CA ASN A 83 18.20 -5.79 3.34
C ASN A 83 19.49 -5.81 4.17
N LEU A 84 19.91 -4.68 4.72
CA LEU A 84 21.09 -4.57 5.56
C LEU A 84 20.94 -5.40 6.84
N ALA A 85 19.81 -5.30 7.53
CA ALA A 85 19.55 -6.08 8.74
C ALA A 85 19.59 -7.59 8.46
N LEU A 86 18.86 -8.06 7.44
CA LEU A 86 18.73 -9.48 7.14
C LEU A 86 19.98 -10.09 6.52
N LYS A 87 20.52 -9.47 5.47
CA LYS A 87 21.70 -9.99 4.76
C LYS A 87 22.95 -9.77 5.59
N GLY A 88 23.06 -8.62 6.25
CA GLY A 88 24.19 -8.33 7.13
C GLY A 88 24.28 -9.30 8.30
N TYR A 89 23.14 -9.65 8.92
CA TYR A 89 23.11 -10.72 9.91
C TYR A 89 23.54 -12.08 9.32
N ALA A 90 22.92 -12.48 8.21
CA ALA A 90 23.16 -13.79 7.60
C ALA A 90 24.61 -14.00 7.13
N GLU A 91 25.28 -12.94 6.71
CA GLU A 91 26.68 -12.96 6.28
C GLU A 91 27.66 -13.05 7.47
N ALA A 92 27.32 -12.42 8.61
CA ALA A 92 28.14 -12.49 9.81
C ALA A 92 27.89 -13.75 10.66
N ALA A 93 26.72 -14.39 10.53
CA ALA A 93 26.32 -15.55 11.32
C ALA A 93 27.13 -16.81 10.95
N THR A 94 27.78 -17.42 11.94
CA THR A 94 28.57 -18.65 11.78
C THR A 94 27.83 -19.91 12.26
N ASP A 95 27.09 -19.81 13.35
CA ASP A 95 26.43 -20.92 14.05
C ASP A 95 24.89 -20.82 13.99
N LYS A 96 24.32 -19.65 14.29
CA LYS A 96 22.86 -19.43 14.34
C LYS A 96 22.28 -19.05 12.98
N ARG A 97 22.16 -20.03 12.09
CA ARG A 97 21.81 -19.83 10.67
C ARG A 97 20.34 -20.09 10.31
N HIS A 98 19.45 -20.14 11.29
CA HIS A 98 18.00 -20.18 11.09
C HIS A 98 17.34 -18.80 11.30
N LEU A 99 16.56 -18.37 10.32
CA LEU A 99 15.80 -17.12 10.33
C LEU A 99 14.30 -17.40 10.42
N ILE A 100 13.57 -16.61 11.19
CA ILE A 100 12.10 -16.70 11.28
C ILE A 100 11.48 -15.39 10.79
N THR A 101 10.43 -15.48 10.00
CA THR A 101 9.64 -14.33 9.54
C THR A 101 8.18 -14.71 9.34
N SER A 102 7.32 -13.81 8.87
CA SER A 102 5.91 -14.08 8.61
C SER A 102 5.55 -14.03 7.13
N ARG A 103 4.43 -14.64 6.74
CA ARG A 103 3.84 -14.47 5.40
C ARG A 103 3.22 -13.09 5.19
N LEU A 104 3.05 -12.29 6.25
CA LEU A 104 2.45 -10.96 6.18
C LEU A 104 3.44 -9.86 5.80
N GLU A 105 4.73 -10.16 5.80
CA GLU A 105 5.76 -9.14 5.64
C GLU A 105 5.73 -8.44 4.27
N HIS A 106 6.36 -7.28 4.24
CA HIS A 106 6.61 -6.55 3.01
C HIS A 106 7.56 -7.34 2.10
N LYS A 107 7.45 -7.14 0.78
CA LYS A 107 8.30 -7.82 -0.22
C LYS A 107 9.80 -7.64 0.02
N ALA A 108 10.22 -6.49 0.57
CA ALA A 108 11.61 -6.26 0.96
C ALA A 108 12.14 -7.28 2.00
N ILE A 109 11.28 -7.83 2.85
CA ILE A 109 11.60 -8.93 3.77
C ILE A 109 11.45 -10.27 3.04
N LEU A 110 10.27 -10.54 2.46
CA LEU A 110 9.95 -11.84 1.85
C LEU A 110 10.95 -12.24 0.74
N ASP A 111 11.27 -11.32 -0.16
CA ASP A 111 12.18 -11.58 -1.27
C ASP A 111 13.63 -11.71 -0.80
N THR A 112 14.01 -10.96 0.25
CA THR A 112 15.33 -11.09 0.89
C THR A 112 15.47 -12.45 1.59
N MET A 113 14.47 -12.85 2.36
CA MET A 113 14.41 -14.15 3.03
C MET A 113 14.43 -15.31 2.01
N ALA A 114 13.67 -15.19 0.91
CA ALA A 114 13.72 -16.16 -0.18
C ALA A 114 15.10 -16.22 -0.86
N ASN A 115 15.77 -15.07 -1.05
CA ASN A 115 17.13 -15.02 -1.58
C ASN A 115 18.13 -15.69 -0.63
N LEU A 116 18.05 -15.42 0.67
CA LEU A 116 18.91 -16.01 1.69
C LEU A 116 18.70 -17.53 1.80
N SER A 117 17.45 -17.99 1.69
CA SER A 117 17.13 -19.41 1.65
C SER A 117 17.81 -20.12 0.47
N LYS A 118 17.78 -19.53 -0.73
CA LYS A 118 18.53 -20.04 -1.90
C LYS A 118 20.05 -20.06 -1.70
N ARG A 119 20.56 -19.25 -0.78
CA ARG A 119 21.99 -19.17 -0.40
C ARG A 119 22.32 -20.04 0.83
N GLY A 120 21.42 -20.93 1.24
CA GLY A 120 21.65 -21.93 2.28
C GLY A 120 21.34 -21.49 3.71
N MET A 121 20.66 -20.36 3.92
CA MET A 121 20.05 -20.06 5.22
C MET A 121 18.78 -20.89 5.42
N SER A 122 18.56 -21.43 6.62
CA SER A 122 17.26 -21.99 6.95
C SER A 122 16.28 -20.86 7.24
N VAL A 123 15.07 -20.89 6.67
CA VAL A 123 14.07 -19.83 6.85
C VAL A 123 12.70 -20.42 7.11
N SER A 124 12.09 -20.03 8.23
CA SER A 124 10.71 -20.35 8.58
C SER A 124 9.77 -19.18 8.31
N PHE A 125 8.70 -19.42 7.56
CA PHE A 125 7.63 -18.45 7.31
C PHE A 125 6.40 -18.82 8.15
N LEU A 126 6.10 -17.99 9.16
CA LEU A 126 4.95 -18.14 10.04
C LEU A 126 3.65 -17.83 9.28
N THR A 127 2.62 -18.62 9.55
CA THR A 127 1.26 -18.38 9.06
C THR A 127 0.53 -17.48 10.06
N PRO A 128 -0.09 -16.39 9.62
CA PRO A 128 -0.90 -15.56 10.50
C PRO A 128 -2.23 -16.22 10.86
N THR A 129 -2.88 -15.71 11.90
CA THR A 129 -4.30 -15.99 12.15
C THR A 129 -5.17 -15.33 11.08
N ARG A 130 -6.48 -15.65 11.07
CA ARG A 130 -7.46 -14.97 10.18
C ARG A 130 -7.57 -13.46 10.44
N ASP A 131 -7.22 -13.02 11.64
CA ASP A 131 -7.16 -11.61 12.01
C ASP A 131 -5.78 -10.99 11.76
N GLY A 132 -4.90 -11.66 11.01
CA GLY A 132 -3.61 -11.10 10.60
C GLY A 132 -2.64 -10.93 11.76
N GLU A 133 -2.75 -11.77 12.79
CA GLU A 133 -1.84 -11.77 13.94
C GLU A 133 -0.75 -12.84 13.79
N ILE A 134 0.47 -12.49 14.18
CA ILE A 134 1.55 -13.43 14.43
C ILE A 134 1.71 -13.53 15.94
N THR A 135 1.31 -14.67 16.51
CA THR A 135 1.28 -14.84 17.97
C THR A 135 2.66 -15.18 18.53
N ALA A 136 2.88 -14.81 19.79
CA ALA A 136 4.09 -15.14 20.53
C ALA A 136 4.31 -16.67 20.59
N ASP A 137 3.23 -17.45 20.75
CA ASP A 137 3.28 -18.93 20.72
C ASP A 137 3.72 -19.49 19.37
N ALA A 138 3.25 -18.90 18.26
CA ALA A 138 3.69 -19.32 16.92
C ALA A 138 5.18 -19.04 16.69
N VAL A 139 5.70 -17.94 17.25
CA VAL A 139 7.14 -17.66 17.24
C VAL A 139 7.88 -18.68 18.11
N ALA A 140 7.43 -18.93 19.34
CA ALA A 140 8.05 -19.90 20.25
C ALA A 140 8.15 -21.30 19.63
N ALA A 141 7.07 -21.76 18.98
CA ALA A 141 7.02 -23.06 18.34
C ALA A 141 7.99 -23.19 17.14
N ALA A 142 8.33 -22.08 16.49
CA ALA A 142 9.26 -22.06 15.37
C ALA A 142 10.73 -21.89 15.80
N ILE A 143 11.00 -21.50 17.05
CA ILE A 143 12.36 -21.37 17.56
C ILE A 143 12.98 -22.76 17.75
N GLY A 144 14.11 -22.98 17.07
CA GLY A 144 15.04 -24.07 17.31
C GLY A 144 16.41 -23.61 17.83
N PRO A 145 17.32 -24.54 18.16
CA PRO A 145 18.64 -24.23 18.74
C PRO A 145 19.52 -23.33 17.85
N ASP A 146 19.37 -23.42 16.53
CA ASP A 146 20.15 -22.64 15.56
C ASP A 146 19.47 -21.31 15.17
N THR A 147 18.38 -20.93 15.85
CA THR A 147 17.63 -19.71 15.54
C THR A 147 18.45 -18.48 15.89
N GLY A 148 18.71 -17.67 14.89
CA GLY A 148 19.59 -16.53 14.98
C GLY A 148 18.90 -15.18 14.95
N LEU A 149 17.85 -15.07 14.13
CA LEU A 149 17.14 -13.82 13.91
C LEU A 149 15.66 -14.08 13.61
N VAL A 150 14.80 -13.33 14.29
CA VAL A 150 13.38 -13.21 14.00
C VAL A 150 13.13 -11.83 13.40
N SER A 151 12.42 -11.77 12.28
CA SER A 151 12.10 -10.53 11.58
C SER A 151 10.61 -10.41 11.34
N LEU A 152 9.97 -9.44 12.01
CA LEU A 152 8.52 -9.20 11.94
C LEU A 152 8.24 -7.71 11.83
N MET A 153 7.26 -7.31 11.03
CA MET A 153 6.80 -5.92 10.98
C MET A 153 5.96 -5.55 12.20
N LEU A 154 6.10 -4.31 12.68
CA LEU A 154 5.30 -3.79 13.79
C LEU A 154 3.87 -3.44 13.35
N VAL A 155 3.73 -2.86 12.16
CA VAL A 155 2.44 -2.53 11.55
C VAL A 155 2.38 -3.10 10.13
N ASN A 156 1.32 -3.83 9.81
CA ASN A 156 1.10 -4.31 8.47
C ASN A 156 0.66 -3.19 7.50
N ASN A 157 1.32 -3.10 6.34
CA ASN A 157 1.08 -2.07 5.34
C ASN A 157 -0.22 -2.22 4.52
N GLU A 158 -0.91 -3.34 4.60
CA GLU A 158 -2.16 -3.60 3.88
C GLU A 158 -3.39 -3.57 4.79
N ILE A 159 -3.31 -4.25 5.94
CA ILE A 159 -4.45 -4.39 6.87
C ILE A 159 -4.35 -3.52 8.12
N GLY A 160 -3.21 -2.87 8.36
CA GLY A 160 -2.99 -1.96 9.50
C GLY A 160 -2.83 -2.62 10.86
N THR A 161 -2.81 -3.96 10.92
CA THR A 161 -2.73 -4.73 12.16
C THR A 161 -1.39 -4.56 12.86
N LEU A 162 -1.42 -4.65 14.19
CA LEU A 162 -0.27 -4.52 15.08
C LEU A 162 0.24 -5.89 15.52
N THR A 163 1.55 -6.08 15.47
CA THR A 163 2.24 -7.25 16.04
C THR A 163 2.65 -6.96 17.49
N ASP A 164 2.47 -7.92 18.41
CA ASP A 164 2.89 -7.78 19.80
C ASP A 164 4.41 -7.97 19.96
N ILE A 165 5.16 -6.95 19.56
CA ILE A 165 6.63 -6.99 19.54
C ILE A 165 7.21 -7.22 20.94
N ALA A 166 6.64 -6.63 21.99
CA ALA A 166 7.14 -6.78 23.35
C ALA A 166 7.03 -8.24 23.85
N ALA A 167 5.87 -8.88 23.63
CA ALA A 167 5.69 -10.27 23.99
C ALA A 167 6.62 -11.20 23.20
N ILE A 168 6.80 -10.93 21.90
CA ILE A 168 7.68 -11.71 21.03
C ILE A 168 9.16 -11.55 21.42
N ALA A 169 9.60 -10.33 21.73
CA ALA A 169 10.99 -10.05 22.10
C ALA A 169 11.44 -10.91 23.29
N HIS A 170 10.59 -11.07 24.31
CA HIS A 170 10.90 -11.91 25.47
C HIS A 170 11.25 -13.35 25.07
N ILE A 171 10.46 -13.93 24.17
CA ILE A 171 10.64 -15.31 23.68
C ILE A 171 11.89 -15.42 22.80
N VAL A 172 12.09 -14.45 21.92
CA VAL A 172 13.23 -14.42 20.99
C VAL A 172 14.55 -14.30 21.76
N HIS A 173 14.61 -13.41 22.75
CA HIS A 173 15.81 -13.20 23.57
C HIS A 173 16.09 -14.37 24.52
N ALA A 174 15.05 -15.03 25.05
CA ALA A 174 15.23 -16.25 25.85
C ALA A 174 15.93 -17.38 25.07
N ALA A 175 15.79 -17.40 23.74
CA ALA A 175 16.50 -18.33 22.85
C ALA A 175 17.89 -17.81 22.39
N GLY A 176 18.29 -16.61 22.83
CA GLY A 176 19.51 -15.93 22.40
C GLY A 176 19.51 -15.55 20.91
N ALA A 177 18.33 -15.44 20.29
CA ALA A 177 18.15 -14.91 18.94
C ALA A 177 18.00 -13.38 18.98
N LEU A 178 18.17 -12.73 17.84
CA LEU A 178 17.93 -11.30 17.66
C LEU A 178 16.52 -11.04 17.10
N LEU A 179 15.99 -9.85 17.33
CA LEU A 179 14.74 -9.35 16.81
C LEU A 179 14.97 -8.13 15.91
N HIS A 180 14.67 -8.30 14.62
CA HIS A 180 14.53 -7.21 13.66
C HIS A 180 13.06 -6.84 13.50
N VAL A 181 12.77 -5.54 13.50
CA VAL A 181 11.41 -5.01 13.30
C VAL A 181 11.35 -4.07 12.10
N ASP A 182 10.49 -4.37 11.13
CA ASP A 182 10.13 -3.38 10.10
C ASP A 182 9.08 -2.41 10.67
N ALA A 183 9.49 -1.18 10.93
CA ALA A 183 8.67 -0.12 11.49
C ALA A 183 8.29 0.95 10.47
N ALA A 184 8.44 0.70 9.15
CA ALA A 184 8.17 1.71 8.13
C ALA A 184 6.74 2.27 8.20
N GLN A 185 5.75 1.45 8.56
CA GLN A 185 4.38 1.91 8.76
C GLN A 185 4.08 2.39 10.18
N ALA A 186 4.90 1.99 11.17
CA ALA A 186 4.68 2.30 12.57
C ALA A 186 5.30 3.64 13.00
N LEU A 187 6.45 4.01 12.44
CA LEU A 187 7.19 5.22 12.78
C LEU A 187 6.28 6.46 12.68
N GLY A 188 6.19 7.21 13.78
CA GLY A 188 5.38 8.42 13.89
C GLY A 188 3.86 8.19 13.88
N LYS A 189 3.39 6.95 13.99
CA LYS A 189 1.95 6.59 14.07
C LYS A 189 1.60 5.81 15.32
N THR A 190 2.59 5.14 15.91
CA THR A 190 2.48 4.47 17.20
C THR A 190 3.65 4.89 18.10
N PRO A 191 3.47 4.92 19.42
CA PRO A 191 4.60 5.04 20.34
C PRO A 191 5.60 3.91 20.12
N ILE A 192 6.88 4.23 20.04
CA ILE A 192 7.97 3.26 19.90
C ILE A 192 9.04 3.65 20.91
N ASP A 193 9.38 2.72 21.79
CA ASP A 193 10.60 2.74 22.58
C ASP A 193 11.33 1.43 22.29
N VAL A 194 12.45 1.51 21.57
CA VAL A 194 13.19 0.31 21.13
C VAL A 194 13.70 -0.53 22.30
N ARG A 195 13.94 0.07 23.47
CA ARG A 195 14.38 -0.64 24.66
C ARG A 195 13.21 -1.34 25.33
N ALA A 196 12.11 -0.62 25.54
CA ALA A 196 10.91 -1.19 26.16
C ALA A 196 10.31 -2.32 25.31
N LEU A 197 10.40 -2.21 23.98
CA LEU A 197 9.93 -3.24 23.04
C LEU A 197 10.95 -4.38 22.81
N GLY A 198 12.17 -4.29 23.35
CA GLY A 198 13.20 -5.31 23.16
C GLY A 198 13.67 -5.46 21.71
N ILE A 199 13.71 -4.38 20.94
CA ILE A 199 14.09 -4.42 19.53
C ILE A 199 15.63 -4.37 19.42
N ASP A 200 16.24 -5.28 18.64
CA ASP A 200 17.69 -5.28 18.38
C ASP A 200 18.05 -4.49 17.13
N MET A 201 17.18 -4.54 16.12
CA MET A 201 17.30 -3.77 14.88
C MET A 201 15.94 -3.27 14.40
N MET A 202 15.86 -2.04 13.88
CA MET A 202 14.58 -1.48 13.41
C MET A 202 14.73 -0.71 12.10
N SER A 203 13.97 -1.10 11.08
CA SER A 203 13.96 -0.46 9.77
C SER A 203 12.94 0.67 9.70
N MET A 204 13.35 1.82 9.16
CA MET A 204 12.57 3.05 9.10
C MET A 204 12.58 3.69 7.72
N SER A 205 11.54 4.45 7.40
CA SER A 205 11.46 5.22 6.16
C SER A 205 10.79 6.58 6.37
N ALA A 206 11.39 7.64 5.80
CA ALA A 206 10.90 9.00 5.97
C ALA A 206 9.59 9.26 5.21
N HIS A 207 9.43 8.73 3.99
CA HIS A 207 8.25 9.00 3.15
C HIS A 207 6.96 8.33 3.63
N LYS A 208 7.00 7.62 4.75
CA LYS A 208 5.83 7.09 5.47
C LYS A 208 5.48 7.93 6.70
N VAL A 209 6.25 8.97 7.00
CA VAL A 209 6.10 9.89 8.13
C VAL A 209 6.28 11.34 7.67
N TYR A 210 5.77 11.68 6.48
CA TYR A 210 5.79 13.05 5.91
C TYR A 210 7.18 13.62 5.66
N GLY A 211 8.20 12.75 5.55
CA GLY A 211 9.53 13.07 5.06
C GLY A 211 9.70 12.79 3.55
N PRO A 212 10.90 13.00 2.99
CA PRO A 212 11.15 12.75 1.58
C PRO A 212 11.32 11.26 1.25
N LYS A 213 11.14 10.91 -0.04
CA LYS A 213 11.46 9.59 -0.59
C LYS A 213 12.97 9.48 -0.80
N GLY A 214 13.50 8.25 -0.77
CA GLY A 214 14.93 7.99 -1.01
C GLY A 214 15.81 8.16 0.23
N ILE A 215 15.21 8.18 1.43
CA ILE A 215 15.92 8.15 2.70
C ILE A 215 15.20 7.27 3.73
N GLY A 216 16.00 6.59 4.54
CA GLY A 216 15.57 5.82 5.68
C GLY A 216 16.69 5.71 6.69
N ALA A 217 16.43 4.92 7.73
CA ALA A 217 17.42 4.61 8.73
C ALA A 217 17.21 3.18 9.24
N LEU A 218 18.30 2.57 9.68
CA LEU A 218 18.31 1.34 10.43
C LEU A 218 18.81 1.65 11.83
N PHE A 219 17.98 1.44 12.84
CA PHE A 219 18.46 1.35 14.21
C PHE A 219 19.16 0.00 14.38
N VAL A 220 20.35 0.00 14.99
CA VAL A 220 21.14 -1.19 15.33
C VAL A 220 21.63 -1.04 16.77
N ARG A 221 21.19 -1.92 17.67
CA ARG A 221 21.63 -1.87 19.07
C ARG A 221 23.16 -1.99 19.14
N ARG A 222 23.80 -1.14 19.96
CA ARG A 222 25.26 -0.97 19.95
C ARG A 222 26.04 -2.28 20.16
N ASP A 223 25.58 -3.15 21.05
CA ASP A 223 26.19 -4.43 21.41
C ASP A 223 26.13 -5.49 20.29
N ILE A 224 25.19 -5.39 19.35
CA ILE A 224 25.03 -6.34 18.25
C ILE A 224 25.59 -5.84 16.93
N ALA A 225 26.08 -4.60 16.84
CA ALA A 225 26.58 -4.01 15.60
C ALA A 225 27.67 -4.86 14.91
N ALA A 226 28.55 -5.50 15.68
CA ALA A 226 29.59 -6.39 15.16
C ALA A 226 29.04 -7.70 14.53
N ARG A 227 27.76 -8.01 14.75
CA ARG A 227 27.05 -9.17 14.20
C ARG A 227 26.36 -8.86 12.87
N ILE A 228 26.55 -7.65 12.31
CA ILE A 228 25.92 -7.20 11.07
C ILE A 228 27.01 -6.79 10.08
N ALA A 229 27.12 -7.51 8.96
CA ALA A 229 28.05 -7.18 7.89
C ALA A 229 27.52 -6.08 6.95
N PRO A 230 28.35 -5.12 6.51
CA PRO A 230 27.92 -4.10 5.55
C PRO A 230 27.59 -4.71 4.19
N GLN A 231 26.51 -4.21 3.58
CA GLN A 231 26.12 -4.61 2.22
C GLN A 231 26.60 -3.63 1.15
N ILE A 232 26.99 -2.42 1.56
CA ILE A 232 27.53 -1.36 0.69
C ILE A 232 28.91 -0.96 1.20
N HIS A 233 29.91 -1.11 0.32
CA HIS A 233 31.33 -0.89 0.61
C HIS A 233 31.83 0.42 -0.02
N GLY A 234 32.86 1.03 0.57
CA GLY A 234 33.48 2.27 0.05
C GLY A 234 33.69 3.36 1.11
N GLY A 235 34.73 3.22 1.93
CA GLY A 235 35.18 4.26 2.87
C GLY A 235 34.71 4.10 4.32
N GLY A 236 33.93 3.07 4.66
CA GLY A 236 33.64 2.73 6.05
C GLY A 236 32.76 3.76 6.79
N HIS A 237 31.94 4.50 6.05
CA HIS A 237 30.97 5.45 6.62
C HIS A 237 29.94 4.73 7.51
N GLU A 238 29.19 5.51 8.31
CA GLU A 238 28.17 4.98 9.23
C GLU A 238 28.70 3.81 10.07
N ARG A 239 29.89 4.02 10.67
CA ARG A 239 30.59 3.06 11.55
C ARG A 239 30.91 1.73 10.87
N GLY A 240 31.13 1.78 9.56
CA GLY A 240 31.45 0.61 8.75
C GLY A 240 30.23 -0.20 8.30
N LEU A 241 29.00 0.16 8.68
CA LEU A 241 27.79 -0.59 8.32
C LEU A 241 27.18 -0.18 6.98
N ARG A 242 27.36 1.09 6.57
CA ARG A 242 26.77 1.61 5.34
C ARG A 242 27.65 2.70 4.72
N SER A 243 28.43 2.32 3.71
CA SER A 243 29.29 3.26 2.98
C SER A 243 28.51 4.17 2.01
N GLY A 244 29.07 5.34 1.73
CA GLY A 244 28.57 6.30 0.75
C GLY A 244 28.40 7.70 1.33
N THR A 245 28.45 8.71 0.48
CA THR A 245 28.22 10.10 0.89
C THR A 245 26.85 10.26 1.53
N LEU A 246 26.80 10.94 2.66
CA LEU A 246 25.55 11.22 3.36
C LEU A 246 24.82 12.37 2.65
N ALA A 247 23.58 12.11 2.24
CA ALA A 247 22.74 13.09 1.56
C ALA A 247 22.13 14.07 2.57
N THR A 248 22.88 15.10 2.97
CA THR A 248 22.53 16.06 4.04
C THR A 248 21.08 16.54 3.96
N HIS A 249 20.62 17.00 2.80
CA HIS A 249 19.24 17.48 2.60
C HIS A 249 18.18 16.40 2.90
N GLN A 250 18.38 15.17 2.45
CA GLN A 250 17.46 14.05 2.71
C GLN A 250 17.44 13.68 4.19
N ILE A 251 18.61 13.62 4.81
CA ILE A 251 18.80 13.29 6.22
C ILE A 251 18.10 14.34 7.10
N VAL A 252 18.35 15.62 6.83
CA VAL A 252 17.67 16.74 7.51
C VAL A 252 16.16 16.62 7.34
N GLY A 253 15.69 16.32 6.12
CA GLY A 253 14.27 16.11 5.87
C GLY A 253 13.66 14.98 6.71
N MET A 254 14.36 13.87 6.89
CA MET A 254 13.92 12.78 7.77
C MET A 254 13.94 13.18 9.26
N GLY A 255 14.97 13.90 9.71
CA GLY A 255 15.08 14.38 11.09
C GLY A 255 13.91 15.30 11.47
N VAL A 256 13.65 16.32 10.64
CA VAL A 256 12.52 17.24 10.85
C VAL A 256 11.19 16.49 10.79
N ALA A 257 11.02 15.54 9.87
CA ALA A 257 9.81 14.73 9.81
C ALA A 257 9.57 13.94 11.10
N CYS A 258 10.62 13.38 11.72
CA CYS A 258 10.53 12.64 12.97
C CYS A 258 10.25 13.55 14.18
N GLU A 259 10.89 14.72 14.25
CA GLU A 259 10.61 15.76 15.26
C GLU A 259 9.13 16.18 15.23
N LEU A 260 8.61 16.47 14.03
CA LEU A 260 7.21 16.84 13.84
C LEU A 260 6.24 15.70 14.16
N ALA A 261 6.64 14.45 13.94
CA ALA A 261 5.83 13.29 14.30
C ALA A 261 5.73 13.13 15.82
N ALA A 262 6.82 13.35 16.55
CA ALA A 262 6.83 13.31 18.02
C ALA A 262 5.86 14.34 18.62
N GLU A 263 5.83 15.57 18.09
CA GLU A 263 4.93 16.64 18.55
C GLU A 263 3.44 16.35 18.30
N LYS A 264 3.13 15.60 17.24
CA LYS A 264 1.77 15.47 16.71
C LYS A 264 1.11 14.12 16.98
N LEU A 265 1.86 13.14 17.46
CA LEU A 265 1.47 11.72 17.53
C LEU A 265 0.06 11.52 18.09
N ASP A 266 -0.20 11.98 19.32
CA ASP A 266 -1.46 11.72 20.02
C ASP A 266 -2.65 12.44 19.35
N GLY A 267 -2.48 13.71 19.01
CA GLY A 267 -3.53 14.52 18.38
C GLY A 267 -3.90 14.02 16.98
N GLU A 268 -2.91 13.60 16.19
CA GLU A 268 -3.15 13.02 14.86
C GLU A 268 -3.83 11.67 14.92
N ALA A 269 -3.42 10.80 15.85
CA ALA A 269 -4.02 9.49 16.02
C ALA A 269 -5.52 9.58 16.35
N VAL A 270 -5.91 10.48 17.26
CA VAL A 270 -7.32 10.70 17.62
C VAL A 270 -8.13 11.21 16.43
N ARG A 271 -7.63 12.23 15.72
CA ARG A 271 -8.32 12.79 14.56
C ARG A 271 -8.49 11.76 13.44
N ILE A 272 -7.43 10.99 13.15
CA ILE A 272 -7.46 9.95 12.12
C ILE A 272 -8.38 8.80 12.52
N ALA A 273 -8.45 8.44 13.80
CA ALA A 273 -9.40 7.46 14.30
C ALA A 273 -10.85 7.90 14.08
N ALA A 274 -11.17 9.17 14.32
CA ALA A 274 -12.52 9.71 14.06
C ALA A 274 -12.89 9.66 12.57
N LEU A 275 -11.97 10.03 11.68
CA LEU A 275 -12.17 9.94 10.22
C LEU A 275 -12.34 8.49 9.76
N GLY A 276 -11.49 7.58 10.26
CA GLY A 276 -11.55 6.15 9.96
C GLY A 276 -12.84 5.49 10.44
N ALA A 277 -13.33 5.87 11.63
CA ALA A 277 -14.61 5.40 12.16
C ALA A 277 -15.78 5.90 11.29
N ARG A 278 -15.81 7.20 10.94
CA ARG A 278 -16.84 7.77 10.05
C ARG A 278 -16.92 7.02 8.72
N LEU A 279 -15.78 6.74 8.08
CA LEU A 279 -15.76 5.97 6.83
C LEU A 279 -16.26 4.55 7.06
N THR A 280 -15.68 3.84 8.05
CA THR A 280 -16.00 2.44 8.33
C THR A 280 -17.49 2.27 8.63
N ASP A 281 -18.05 3.06 9.54
CA ASP A 281 -19.46 2.97 9.95
C ASP A 281 -20.40 3.21 8.76
N ALA A 282 -20.12 4.24 7.95
CA ALA A 282 -20.93 4.56 6.78
C ALA A 282 -20.89 3.46 5.72
N LEU A 283 -19.74 2.81 5.52
CA LEU A 283 -19.59 1.75 4.52
C LEU A 283 -20.15 0.41 5.01
N LEU A 284 -19.95 0.05 6.27
CA LEU A 284 -20.54 -1.16 6.87
C LEU A 284 -22.07 -1.07 6.89
N ALA A 285 -22.64 0.11 7.14
CA ALA A 285 -24.08 0.33 7.09
C ALA A 285 -24.71 0.07 5.70
N LEU A 286 -23.91 0.00 4.63
CA LEU A 286 -24.41 -0.40 3.31
C LEU A 286 -24.74 -1.90 3.27
N GLY A 287 -24.13 -2.74 4.12
CA GLY A 287 -24.38 -4.19 4.17
C GLY A 287 -23.56 -5.04 3.18
N ASP A 288 -22.93 -4.41 2.19
CA ASP A 288 -22.07 -5.08 1.19
C ASP A 288 -20.58 -4.86 1.43
N VAL A 289 -20.17 -4.47 2.64
CA VAL A 289 -18.76 -4.20 2.96
C VAL A 289 -18.36 -4.94 4.23
N THR A 290 -17.20 -5.58 4.20
CA THR A 290 -16.57 -6.21 5.37
C THR A 290 -15.20 -5.60 5.61
N GLN A 291 -14.88 -5.30 6.86
CA GLN A 291 -13.51 -4.97 7.25
C GLN A 291 -12.70 -6.25 7.46
N ASN A 292 -11.56 -6.37 6.78
CA ASN A 292 -10.66 -7.50 6.95
C ASN A 292 -9.92 -7.39 8.29
N ALA A 293 -9.76 -8.53 8.98
CA ALA A 293 -9.17 -8.61 10.31
C ALA A 293 -9.85 -7.72 11.37
N ALA A 294 -11.18 -7.65 11.37
CA ALA A 294 -11.95 -6.67 12.15
C ALA A 294 -11.69 -6.73 13.67
N ALA A 295 -11.33 -7.89 14.23
CA ALA A 295 -11.07 -8.05 15.66
C ALA A 295 -9.62 -7.70 16.06
N ALA A 296 -8.73 -7.45 15.09
CA ALA A 296 -7.32 -7.20 15.34
C ALA A 296 -7.04 -5.82 15.94
N ARG A 297 -6.07 -5.75 16.85
CA ARG A 297 -5.42 -4.48 17.23
C ARG A 297 -4.79 -3.86 15.98
N ARG A 298 -5.03 -2.56 15.75
CA ARG A 298 -4.57 -1.86 14.54
C ARG A 298 -4.32 -0.39 14.77
N ILE A 299 -3.58 0.22 13.84
CA ILE A 299 -3.52 1.67 13.74
C ILE A 299 -4.79 2.22 13.05
N PRO A 300 -5.24 3.43 13.40
CA PRO A 300 -6.43 4.03 12.77
C PRO A 300 -6.18 4.49 11.33
N HIS A 301 -4.93 4.54 10.90
CA HIS A 301 -4.53 5.10 9.61
C HIS A 301 -4.84 4.21 8.41
N THR A 302 -5.08 2.91 8.62
CA THR A 302 -5.20 1.94 7.52
C THR A 302 -6.42 1.06 7.72
N LEU A 303 -7.28 1.07 6.72
CA LEU A 303 -8.44 0.19 6.60
C LEU A 303 -8.24 -0.74 5.40
N SER A 304 -8.62 -2.00 5.57
CA SER A 304 -8.72 -2.98 4.50
C SER A 304 -10.17 -3.41 4.41
N LEU A 305 -10.85 -3.02 3.33
CA LEU A 305 -12.28 -3.16 3.15
C LEU A 305 -12.56 -4.03 1.93
N THR A 306 -13.25 -5.14 2.14
CA THR A 306 -13.75 -6.02 1.08
C THR A 306 -15.16 -5.58 0.71
N VAL A 307 -15.39 -5.26 -0.55
CA VAL A 307 -16.74 -5.01 -1.07
C VAL A 307 -17.33 -6.34 -1.57
N ASN A 308 -18.34 -6.83 -0.86
CA ASN A 308 -18.99 -8.11 -1.09
C ASN A 308 -20.00 -8.08 -2.25
N ALA A 309 -20.35 -6.89 -2.76
CA ALA A 309 -21.22 -6.76 -3.92
C ALA A 309 -20.60 -7.49 -5.14
N PRO A 310 -21.31 -8.44 -5.77
CA PRO A 310 -20.82 -9.13 -6.97
C PRO A 310 -20.56 -8.15 -8.11
N GLY A 311 -19.47 -8.38 -8.85
CA GLY A 311 -19.06 -7.51 -9.96
C GLY A 311 -18.42 -6.18 -9.55
N PHE A 312 -18.18 -5.94 -8.25
CA PHE A 312 -17.41 -4.77 -7.81
C PHE A 312 -15.96 -4.86 -8.24
N PHE A 313 -15.39 -3.70 -8.61
CA PHE A 313 -13.96 -3.52 -8.76
C PHE A 313 -13.47 -2.21 -8.18
N PRO A 314 -12.21 -2.18 -7.69
CA PRO A 314 -11.61 -0.96 -7.18
C PRO A 314 -11.64 0.22 -8.17
N PHE A 315 -11.50 -0.01 -9.47
CA PHE A 315 -11.54 1.07 -10.47
C PHE A 315 -12.89 1.80 -10.56
N MET A 316 -13.98 1.18 -10.08
CA MET A 316 -15.33 1.79 -10.07
C MET A 316 -15.44 2.98 -9.12
N LEU A 317 -14.49 3.13 -8.19
CA LEU A 317 -14.44 4.25 -7.25
C LEU A 317 -14.06 5.58 -7.91
N GLY A 318 -13.59 5.56 -9.16
CA GLY A 318 -13.31 6.74 -9.98
C GLY A 318 -11.90 7.32 -9.78
N GLU A 319 -11.42 8.03 -10.80
CA GLU A 319 -10.03 8.54 -10.88
C GLU A 319 -9.73 9.67 -9.87
N ALA A 320 -10.76 10.36 -9.38
CA ALA A 320 -10.60 11.43 -8.39
C ALA A 320 -10.35 10.93 -6.96
N LEU A 321 -10.59 9.63 -6.68
CA LEU A 321 -10.31 9.00 -5.40
C LEU A 321 -9.07 8.12 -5.50
N ALA A 322 -7.95 8.59 -4.96
CA ALA A 322 -6.72 7.79 -4.93
C ALA A 322 -6.72 6.86 -3.71
N VAL A 323 -7.00 5.57 -3.97
CA VAL A 323 -6.92 4.46 -3.02
C VAL A 323 -6.12 3.32 -3.64
N SER A 324 -5.59 2.42 -2.82
CA SER A 324 -4.89 1.24 -3.32
C SER A 324 -5.84 0.07 -3.46
N SER A 325 -5.88 -0.54 -4.66
CA SER A 325 -6.21 -1.95 -4.74
C SER A 325 -5.00 -2.73 -4.21
N THR A 326 -5.21 -3.66 -3.29
CA THR A 326 -4.12 -4.48 -2.71
C THR A 326 -3.44 -5.38 -3.76
N SER A 327 -4.00 -5.46 -4.97
CA SER A 327 -3.39 -6.05 -6.17
C SER A 327 -2.38 -5.12 -6.88
N ALA A 328 -2.42 -3.80 -6.68
CA ALA A 328 -1.60 -2.84 -7.45
C ALA A 328 -0.12 -2.80 -7.03
N CYS A 329 0.24 -3.18 -5.80
CA CYS A 329 1.66 -3.34 -5.46
C CYS A 329 2.30 -4.55 -6.17
N ASN A 330 1.49 -5.44 -6.77
CA ASN A 330 1.92 -6.50 -7.69
C ASN A 330 1.78 -6.06 -9.17
N SER A 331 1.95 -4.77 -9.48
CA SER A 331 1.67 -4.15 -10.80
C SER A 331 2.31 -4.83 -12.03
N THR A 332 3.22 -5.79 -11.82
CA THR A 332 3.83 -6.60 -12.88
C THR A 332 3.27 -8.03 -13.03
N SER A 333 2.50 -8.58 -12.07
CA SER A 333 2.10 -10.01 -12.09
C SER A 333 0.59 -10.29 -12.03
N GLY A 334 -0.26 -9.30 -11.69
CA GLY A 334 -1.71 -9.51 -11.59
C GLY A 334 -2.13 -10.54 -10.53
N ALA A 335 -1.21 -10.93 -9.65
CA ALA A 335 -1.45 -11.90 -8.58
C ALA A 335 -2.22 -11.24 -7.42
N PRO A 336 -3.14 -11.98 -6.75
CA PRO A 336 -3.85 -11.49 -5.57
C PRO A 336 -2.87 -11.11 -4.45
N SER A 337 -3.32 -10.23 -3.55
CA SER A 337 -2.52 -9.82 -2.38
C SER A 337 -2.09 -11.05 -1.57
N HIS A 338 -0.79 -11.18 -1.32
CA HIS A 338 -0.26 -12.28 -0.51
C HIS A 338 -0.67 -12.13 0.95
N VAL A 339 -0.87 -10.90 1.45
CA VAL A 339 -1.38 -10.62 2.79
C VAL A 339 -2.81 -11.12 2.95
N LEU A 340 -3.70 -10.74 2.03
CA LEU A 340 -5.11 -11.14 2.09
C LEU A 340 -5.27 -12.66 1.93
N THR A 341 -4.48 -13.25 1.03
CA THR A 341 -4.46 -14.71 0.86
C THR A 341 -3.93 -15.41 2.12
N ALA A 342 -2.92 -14.84 2.79
CA ALA A 342 -2.34 -15.43 4.01
C ALA A 342 -3.31 -15.44 5.20
N ILE A 343 -4.26 -14.49 5.27
CA ILE A 343 -5.33 -14.49 6.29
C ILE A 343 -6.57 -15.30 5.85
N GLY A 344 -6.51 -15.94 4.67
CA GLY A 344 -7.51 -16.91 4.22
C GLY A 344 -8.56 -16.39 3.24
N LEU A 345 -8.38 -15.20 2.65
CA LEU A 345 -9.25 -14.75 1.55
C LEU A 345 -8.88 -15.48 0.25
N ASP A 346 -9.89 -15.86 -0.52
CA ASP A 346 -9.68 -16.32 -1.89
C ASP A 346 -9.30 -15.16 -2.83
N ALA A 347 -8.83 -15.50 -4.04
CA ALA A 347 -8.34 -14.52 -5.01
C ALA A 347 -9.42 -13.54 -5.48
N GLU A 348 -10.67 -13.97 -5.56
CA GLU A 348 -11.80 -13.15 -5.98
C GLU A 348 -12.14 -12.10 -4.91
N THR A 349 -12.23 -12.53 -3.65
CA THR A 349 -12.47 -11.67 -2.50
C THR A 349 -11.32 -10.70 -2.28
N ALA A 350 -10.08 -11.17 -2.41
CA ALA A 350 -8.89 -10.30 -2.39
C ALA A 350 -8.91 -9.27 -3.53
N GLY A 351 -9.39 -9.64 -4.72
CA GLY A 351 -9.55 -8.74 -5.87
C GLY A 351 -10.57 -7.62 -5.66
N ARG A 352 -11.55 -7.83 -4.76
CA ARG A 352 -12.56 -6.83 -4.37
C ARG A 352 -12.18 -6.03 -3.13
N THR A 353 -10.97 -6.23 -2.61
CA THR A 353 -10.48 -5.49 -1.44
C THR A 353 -9.83 -4.18 -1.84
N VAL A 354 -10.17 -3.13 -1.10
CA VAL A 354 -9.59 -1.80 -1.22
C VAL A 354 -8.89 -1.45 0.09
N ARG A 355 -7.63 -1.01 0.00
CA ARG A 355 -6.94 -0.37 1.11
C ARG A 355 -7.21 1.13 1.06
N VAL A 356 -7.82 1.63 2.11
CA VAL A 356 -7.99 3.07 2.35
C VAL A 356 -7.04 3.46 3.47
N SER A 357 -6.21 4.47 3.23
CA SER A 357 -5.26 4.94 4.22
C SER A 357 -5.26 6.45 4.36
N PHE A 358 -5.29 6.91 5.61
CA PHE A 358 -5.46 8.32 5.97
C PHE A 358 -4.15 8.93 6.42
N GLY A 359 -4.08 10.26 6.39
CA GLY A 359 -2.94 10.98 6.93
C GLY A 359 -3.24 12.41 7.38
N ARG A 360 -2.16 13.16 7.62
CA ARG A 360 -2.14 14.50 8.20
C ARG A 360 -3.07 15.48 7.50
N PHE A 361 -3.16 15.39 6.18
CA PHE A 361 -3.93 16.32 5.36
C PHE A 361 -5.29 15.78 4.92
N THR A 362 -5.68 14.58 5.34
CA THR A 362 -7.04 14.08 5.11
C THR A 362 -8.05 14.93 5.87
N THR A 363 -9.12 15.33 5.18
CA THR A 363 -10.25 16.10 5.71
C THR A 363 -11.53 15.27 5.78
N GLU A 364 -12.56 15.79 6.46
CA GLU A 364 -13.90 15.18 6.44
C GLU A 364 -14.49 15.15 5.03
N GLN A 365 -14.18 16.15 4.19
CA GLN A 365 -14.64 16.20 2.80
C GLN A 365 -14.07 15.05 1.96
N ASP A 366 -12.81 14.67 2.20
CA ASP A 366 -12.20 13.49 1.55
C ASP A 366 -12.93 12.20 1.95
N VAL A 367 -13.32 12.09 3.22
CA VAL A 367 -14.07 10.93 3.73
C VAL A 367 -15.47 10.88 3.12
N ASP A 368 -16.18 12.00 3.11
CA ASP A 368 -17.53 12.08 2.54
C ASP A 368 -17.54 11.79 1.04
N PHE A 369 -16.52 12.27 0.31
CA PHE A 369 -16.32 11.95 -1.09
C PHE A 369 -16.07 10.45 -1.30
N ALA A 370 -15.21 9.84 -0.48
CA ALA A 370 -14.97 8.41 -0.54
C ALA A 370 -16.26 7.60 -0.29
N ILE A 371 -17.05 7.95 0.74
CA ILE A 371 -18.35 7.32 1.04
C ILE A 371 -19.26 7.38 -0.19
N ALA A 372 -19.37 8.54 -0.85
CA ALA A 372 -20.19 8.71 -2.04
C ALA A 372 -19.71 7.82 -3.21
N CYS A 373 -18.40 7.71 -3.43
CA CYS A 373 -17.83 6.83 -4.46
C CYS A 373 -18.15 5.35 -4.21
N PHE A 374 -17.94 4.87 -2.98
CA PHE A 374 -18.26 3.48 -2.61
C PHE A 374 -19.75 3.19 -2.74
N ARG A 375 -20.62 4.08 -2.24
CA ARG A 375 -22.08 3.94 -2.35
C ARG A 375 -22.52 3.82 -3.81
N LYS A 376 -22.04 4.74 -4.67
CA LYS A 376 -22.35 4.72 -6.10
C LYS A 376 -21.89 3.42 -6.76
N ALA A 377 -20.66 2.96 -6.48
CA ALA A 377 -20.14 1.72 -7.04
C ALA A 377 -20.97 0.50 -6.59
N ILE A 378 -21.32 0.42 -5.31
CA ILE A 378 -22.14 -0.67 -4.77
C ILE A 378 -23.55 -0.65 -5.36
N GLU A 379 -24.17 0.53 -5.49
CA GLU A 379 -25.49 0.67 -6.14
C GLU A 379 -25.46 0.23 -7.62
N GLN A 380 -24.39 0.54 -8.34
CA GLN A 380 -24.17 0.05 -9.71
C GLN A 380 -24.04 -1.48 -9.75
N CYS A 381 -23.30 -2.08 -8.81
CA CYS A 381 -23.19 -3.53 -8.69
C CYS A 381 -24.54 -4.18 -8.38
N ARG A 382 -25.32 -3.62 -7.44
CA ARG A 382 -26.66 -4.12 -7.10
C ARG A 382 -27.61 -4.05 -8.30
N ALA A 383 -27.63 -2.92 -9.01
CA ALA A 383 -28.43 -2.76 -10.21
C ALA A 383 -28.03 -3.78 -11.29
N THR A 384 -26.73 -4.06 -11.42
CA THR A 384 -26.20 -5.07 -12.34
C THR A 384 -26.60 -6.48 -11.91
N ALA A 385 -26.52 -6.80 -10.63
CA ALA A 385 -26.91 -8.11 -10.10
C ALA A 385 -28.41 -8.38 -10.27
N SER A 386 -29.26 -7.37 -10.07
CA SER A 386 -30.72 -7.50 -10.23
C SER A 386 -31.16 -7.58 -11.69
N SER A 387 -30.44 -6.93 -12.60
CA SER A 387 -30.83 -6.86 -14.02
C SER A 387 -30.05 -7.80 -14.95
N GLY A 388 -28.91 -8.31 -14.48
CA GLY A 388 -27.91 -8.93 -15.34
C GLY A 388 -27.28 -7.95 -16.34
N PHE A 389 -27.38 -6.63 -16.12
CA PHE A 389 -26.97 -5.60 -17.07
C PHE A 389 -26.25 -4.43 -16.40
N SER A 390 -25.15 -3.96 -17.00
CA SER A 390 -24.42 -2.76 -16.55
C SER A 390 -24.07 -1.85 -17.71
N ALA A 391 -23.90 -0.55 -17.44
CA ALA A 391 -23.45 0.44 -18.41
C ALA A 391 -22.13 1.09 -17.96
N SER A 392 -21.15 1.19 -18.87
CA SER A 392 -19.83 1.78 -18.61
C SER A 392 -19.45 2.85 -19.64
N ARG A 393 -18.48 3.69 -19.28
CA ARG A 393 -17.73 4.53 -20.23
C ARG A 393 -16.95 3.67 -21.24
N GLN A 394 -16.32 4.32 -22.21
CA GLN A 394 -15.47 3.68 -23.21
C GLN A 394 -14.49 2.71 -22.54
N ILE A 395 -14.46 1.48 -23.06
CA ILE A 395 -13.49 0.47 -22.67
C ILE A 395 -12.43 0.34 -23.77
N THR A 396 -11.28 -0.20 -23.40
CA THR A 396 -10.16 -0.56 -24.27
C THR A 396 -9.96 -2.07 -24.27
N PRO A 397 -9.20 -2.63 -25.24
CA PRO A 397 -8.87 -4.06 -25.21
C PRO A 397 -8.22 -4.51 -23.90
N ALA A 398 -7.44 -3.63 -23.25
CA ALA A 398 -6.78 -3.92 -21.98
C ALA A 398 -7.77 -4.14 -20.81
N ASP A 399 -8.96 -3.53 -20.87
CA ASP A 399 -9.97 -3.63 -19.81
C ASP A 399 -10.72 -4.98 -19.83
N LEU A 400 -10.74 -5.67 -20.97
CA LEU A 400 -11.56 -6.88 -21.16
C LEU A 400 -11.19 -8.02 -20.22
N LYS A 401 -9.92 -8.13 -19.84
CA LYS A 401 -9.47 -9.12 -18.85
C LYS A 401 -10.09 -8.84 -17.49
N ALA A 402 -10.11 -7.58 -17.06
CA ALA A 402 -10.77 -7.17 -15.83
C ALA A 402 -12.28 -7.42 -15.93
N ILE A 403 -12.90 -7.06 -17.06
CA ILE A 403 -14.34 -7.27 -17.31
C ILE A 403 -14.70 -8.77 -17.26
N ARG A 404 -13.91 -9.66 -17.87
CA ARG A 404 -14.15 -11.11 -17.79
C ARG A 404 -14.06 -11.62 -16.37
N ASN A 405 -13.03 -11.18 -15.64
CA ASN A 405 -12.83 -11.53 -14.25
C ASN A 405 -13.96 -10.99 -13.33
N ALA A 406 -14.79 -10.07 -13.81
CA ALA A 406 -15.99 -9.56 -13.10
C ALA A 406 -17.12 -10.55 -13.01
N GLY A 407 -17.04 -11.61 -13.79
CA GLY A 407 -18.17 -12.47 -14.09
C GLY A 407 -18.97 -12.04 -15.32
N PHE A 408 -18.74 -10.86 -15.94
CA PHE A 408 -19.41 -10.51 -17.18
C PHE A 408 -19.18 -11.60 -18.24
N ARG A 409 -20.22 -11.88 -19.01
CA ARG A 409 -20.20 -12.89 -20.07
C ARG A 409 -20.30 -12.27 -21.45
N SER A 410 -20.90 -11.08 -21.54
CA SER A 410 -21.05 -10.38 -22.80
C SER A 410 -20.78 -8.88 -22.67
N VAL A 411 -20.33 -8.27 -23.77
CA VAL A 411 -20.19 -6.81 -23.89
C VAL A 411 -20.97 -6.29 -25.10
N ILE A 412 -21.59 -5.12 -24.97
CA ILE A 412 -22.29 -4.43 -26.06
C ILE A 412 -21.65 -3.07 -26.30
N CYS A 413 -21.18 -2.81 -27.51
CA CYS A 413 -20.78 -1.47 -27.91
C CYS A 413 -21.98 -0.73 -28.47
N ASN A 414 -22.37 0.37 -27.81
CA ASN A 414 -23.37 1.30 -28.32
C ASN A 414 -22.74 2.55 -28.94
N ARG A 415 -21.41 2.60 -29.08
CA ARG A 415 -20.70 3.70 -29.74
C ARG A 415 -20.46 3.38 -31.21
N PRO A 416 -21.03 4.15 -32.16
CA PRO A 416 -20.58 4.13 -33.55
C PRO A 416 -19.06 4.29 -33.62
N ASP A 417 -18.40 3.44 -34.39
CA ASP A 417 -16.97 3.58 -34.69
C ASP A 417 -16.69 4.88 -35.44
N GLY A 418 -15.57 5.52 -35.11
CA GLY A 418 -15.17 6.81 -35.70
C GLY A 418 -15.78 8.05 -35.04
N GLU A 419 -16.43 7.94 -33.87
CA GLU A 419 -16.93 9.11 -33.11
C GLU A 419 -15.82 9.93 -32.42
N GLY A 420 -14.57 9.46 -32.41
CA GLY A 420 -13.42 10.22 -31.90
C GLY A 420 -12.10 9.52 -32.15
N ASP A 421 -11.02 10.30 -32.23
CA ASP A 421 -9.66 9.82 -32.53
C ASP A 421 -9.11 8.87 -31.46
N ASP A 422 -9.67 8.92 -30.25
CA ASP A 422 -9.30 8.11 -29.09
C ASP A 422 -10.10 6.80 -28.97
N GLN A 423 -10.99 6.51 -29.93
CA GLN A 423 -11.88 5.37 -29.88
C GLN A 423 -11.21 4.11 -30.46
N PRO A 424 -11.08 3.02 -29.67
CA PRO A 424 -10.75 1.71 -30.21
C PRO A 424 -11.86 1.25 -31.16
N ALA A 425 -11.49 0.70 -32.31
CA ALA A 425 -12.45 0.10 -33.23
C ALA A 425 -13.14 -1.09 -32.56
N PHE A 426 -14.43 -1.31 -32.84
CA PHE A 426 -15.16 -2.42 -32.23
C PHE A 426 -14.51 -3.77 -32.55
N ASP A 427 -13.95 -3.94 -33.75
CA ASP A 427 -13.28 -5.18 -34.16
C ASP A 427 -12.09 -5.53 -33.26
N GLU A 428 -11.36 -4.54 -32.75
CA GLU A 428 -10.27 -4.74 -31.79
C GLU A 428 -10.80 -5.25 -30.44
N ILE A 429 -11.91 -4.66 -29.97
CA ILE A 429 -12.59 -5.12 -28.74
C ILE A 429 -13.14 -6.54 -28.94
N ALA A 430 -13.76 -6.84 -30.08
CA ALA A 430 -14.35 -8.14 -30.36
C ALA A 430 -13.29 -9.24 -30.50
N ALA A 431 -12.12 -8.93 -31.06
CA ALA A 431 -10.99 -9.85 -31.11
C ALA A 431 -10.49 -10.18 -29.69
N ALA A 432 -10.18 -9.17 -28.89
CA ALA A 432 -9.71 -9.37 -27.52
C ALA A 432 -10.77 -10.03 -26.61
N ALA A 433 -12.06 -9.77 -26.83
CA ALA A 433 -13.14 -10.39 -26.07
C ALA A 433 -13.23 -11.90 -26.36
N ARG A 434 -13.07 -12.31 -27.63
CA ARG A 434 -13.06 -13.72 -28.03
C ARG A 434 -11.93 -14.50 -27.36
N GLU A 435 -10.73 -13.93 -27.27
CA GLU A 435 -9.59 -14.55 -26.59
C GLU A 435 -9.87 -14.85 -25.11
N LEU A 436 -10.77 -14.09 -24.49
CA LEU A 436 -11.14 -14.21 -23.08
C LEU A 436 -12.46 -14.96 -22.86
N GLY A 437 -13.08 -15.48 -23.92
CA GLY A 437 -14.38 -16.15 -23.85
C GLY A 437 -15.53 -15.21 -23.45
N LEU A 438 -15.43 -13.92 -23.82
CA LEU A 438 -16.50 -12.93 -23.73
C LEU A 438 -17.22 -12.83 -25.08
N GLU A 439 -18.55 -12.77 -25.04
CA GLU A 439 -19.36 -12.52 -26.22
C GLU A 439 -19.47 -11.02 -26.49
N ALA A 440 -18.89 -10.53 -27.60
CA ALA A 440 -18.99 -9.13 -27.99
C ALA A 440 -20.09 -8.92 -29.03
N ARG A 441 -20.87 -7.84 -28.89
CA ARG A 441 -21.88 -7.41 -29.86
C ARG A 441 -21.79 -5.93 -30.14
N TYR A 442 -22.02 -5.58 -31.41
CA TYR A 442 -22.06 -4.22 -31.89
C TYR A 442 -23.50 -3.82 -32.15
N LEU A 443 -23.98 -2.80 -31.44
CA LEU A 443 -25.28 -2.19 -31.67
C LEU A 443 -25.13 -0.67 -31.52
N PRO A 444 -24.52 0.00 -32.51
CA PRO A 444 -24.28 1.43 -32.46
C PRO A 444 -25.62 2.17 -32.50
N VAL A 445 -25.74 3.22 -31.68
CA VAL A 445 -26.93 4.07 -31.65
C VAL A 445 -26.47 5.53 -31.66
N GLU A 446 -27.08 6.38 -32.47
CA GLU A 446 -26.78 7.81 -32.45
C GLU A 446 -27.44 8.47 -31.23
N ARG A 447 -26.79 9.46 -30.61
CA ARG A 447 -27.23 9.99 -29.30
C ARG A 447 -28.60 10.69 -29.38
N ASP A 448 -28.90 11.29 -30.52
CA ASP A 448 -30.12 12.00 -30.88
C ASP A 448 -31.22 11.10 -31.46
N ARG A 449 -30.94 9.82 -31.72
CA ARG A 449 -31.88 8.85 -32.32
C ARG A 449 -32.19 7.64 -31.44
N ILE A 450 -32.32 7.84 -30.12
CA ILE A 450 -32.82 6.77 -29.24
C ILE A 450 -34.36 6.78 -29.33
N GLY A 451 -34.92 6.01 -30.26
CA GLY A 451 -36.35 5.79 -30.43
C GLY A 451 -36.80 4.42 -29.93
N ASP A 452 -38.04 4.03 -30.26
CA ASP A 452 -38.63 2.78 -29.80
C ASP A 452 -37.96 1.56 -30.44
N ALA A 453 -37.61 1.67 -31.73
CA ALA A 453 -36.95 0.61 -32.49
C ALA A 453 -35.55 0.28 -31.94
N GLU A 454 -34.77 1.30 -31.55
CA GLU A 454 -33.45 1.10 -30.96
C GLU A 454 -33.55 0.46 -29.58
N VAL A 455 -34.56 0.84 -28.78
CA VAL A 455 -34.82 0.23 -27.46
C VAL A 455 -35.22 -1.23 -27.61
N ASP A 456 -36.05 -1.57 -28.59
CA ASP A 456 -36.49 -2.94 -28.84
C ASP A 456 -35.36 -3.83 -29.38
N ALA A 457 -34.57 -3.31 -30.33
CA ALA A 457 -33.37 -3.99 -30.84
C ALA A 457 -32.35 -4.24 -29.73
N PHE A 458 -32.16 -3.24 -28.86
CA PHE A 458 -31.31 -3.38 -27.69
C PHE A 458 -31.84 -4.41 -26.70
N GLY A 459 -33.14 -4.42 -26.42
CA GLY A 459 -33.78 -5.39 -25.54
C GLY A 459 -33.64 -6.83 -26.05
N ALA A 460 -33.93 -7.05 -27.33
CA ALA A 460 -33.77 -8.36 -27.96
C ALA A 460 -32.33 -8.84 -27.90
N LEU A 461 -31.37 -7.95 -28.16
CA LEU A 461 -29.95 -8.27 -28.06
C LEU A 461 -29.56 -8.63 -26.62
N VAL A 462 -29.94 -7.80 -25.66
CA VAL A 462 -29.62 -8.01 -24.24
C VAL A 462 -30.19 -9.33 -23.74
N ASP A 463 -31.41 -9.70 -24.14
CA ASP A 463 -32.03 -10.98 -23.74
C ASP A 463 -31.37 -12.20 -24.39
N SER A 464 -30.82 -12.06 -25.59
CA SER A 464 -30.11 -13.15 -26.29
C SER A 464 -28.73 -13.47 -25.72
N LEU A 465 -28.15 -12.56 -24.93
CA LEU A 465 -26.77 -12.62 -24.47
C LEU A 465 -26.63 -13.29 -23.10
N GLN A 466 -25.49 -13.94 -22.89
CA GLN A 466 -25.14 -14.47 -21.58
C GLN A 466 -25.00 -13.34 -20.55
N LYS A 467 -25.66 -13.51 -19.40
CA LYS A 467 -25.59 -12.55 -18.30
C LYS A 467 -24.38 -12.84 -17.40
N PRO A 468 -23.81 -11.82 -16.73
CA PRO A 468 -24.11 -10.40 -16.86
C PRO A 468 -23.58 -9.76 -18.16
N VAL A 469 -24.29 -8.76 -18.67
CA VAL A 469 -23.96 -8.00 -19.88
C VAL A 469 -23.43 -6.62 -19.50
N LEU A 470 -22.27 -6.23 -20.04
CA LEU A 470 -21.74 -4.87 -19.92
C LEU A 470 -21.90 -4.10 -21.24
N ALA A 471 -22.79 -3.12 -21.27
CA ALA A 471 -22.87 -2.19 -22.39
C ALA A 471 -21.95 -0.98 -22.16
N TYR A 472 -21.34 -0.46 -23.22
CA TYR A 472 -20.50 0.73 -23.13
C TYR A 472 -20.70 1.68 -24.30
N CYS A 473 -20.47 2.96 -24.02
CA CYS A 473 -20.33 4.02 -25.03
C CYS A 473 -19.35 5.08 -24.50
N ARG A 474 -19.16 6.21 -25.20
CA ARG A 474 -18.20 7.26 -24.80
C ARG A 474 -18.23 7.59 -23.30
N SER A 475 -19.41 7.92 -22.77
CA SER A 475 -19.63 8.24 -21.35
C SER A 475 -20.51 7.24 -20.61
N GLY A 476 -20.93 6.15 -21.25
CA GLY A 476 -21.96 5.21 -20.75
C GLY A 476 -23.40 5.71 -20.79
N SER A 477 -23.62 7.01 -21.02
CA SER A 477 -24.96 7.63 -21.02
C SER A 477 -25.94 7.01 -22.01
N ARG A 478 -25.49 6.66 -23.22
CA ARG A 478 -26.32 6.06 -24.28
C ARG A 478 -26.81 4.68 -23.88
N SER A 479 -25.90 3.82 -23.44
CA SER A 479 -26.20 2.48 -22.94
C SER A 479 -27.14 2.54 -21.74
N GLY A 480 -26.93 3.49 -20.83
CA GLY A 480 -27.82 3.74 -19.70
C GLY A 480 -29.22 4.19 -20.12
N MET A 481 -29.34 5.10 -21.11
CA MET A 481 -30.64 5.55 -21.62
C MET A 481 -31.44 4.43 -22.30
N LEU A 482 -30.78 3.61 -23.13
CA LEU A 482 -31.40 2.44 -23.75
C LEU A 482 -31.95 1.47 -22.68
N TRP A 483 -31.14 1.17 -21.68
CA TRP A 483 -31.54 0.29 -20.59
C TRP A 483 -32.67 0.86 -19.72
N ASN A 484 -32.63 2.15 -19.39
CA ASN A 484 -33.68 2.79 -18.59
C ASN A 484 -35.04 2.78 -19.30
N ARG A 485 -35.06 3.07 -20.61
CA ARG A 485 -36.29 2.99 -21.41
C ARG A 485 -36.80 1.56 -21.54
N LEU A 486 -35.90 0.60 -21.81
CA LEU A 486 -36.23 -0.81 -21.87
C LEU A 486 -36.82 -1.31 -20.54
N SER A 487 -36.18 -0.97 -19.42
CA SER A 487 -36.62 -1.37 -18.08
C SER A 487 -37.99 -0.78 -17.74
N SER A 488 -38.19 0.51 -18.04
CA SER A 488 -39.48 1.19 -17.82
C SER A 488 -40.61 0.51 -18.58
N ARG A 489 -40.36 0.03 -19.81
CA ARG A 489 -41.34 -0.74 -20.60
C ARG A 489 -41.62 -2.13 -20.04
N ARG A 490 -40.63 -2.77 -19.40
CA ARG A 490 -40.79 -4.11 -18.80
C ARG A 490 -41.53 -4.08 -17.46
N THR A 491 -41.53 -2.92 -16.79
CA THR A 491 -42.20 -2.71 -15.50
C THR A 491 -43.58 -2.06 -15.61
N ALA A 492 -43.94 -1.52 -16.78
CA ALA A 492 -45.27 -1.00 -17.10
C ALA A 492 -46.12 -2.12 -17.71
#